data_AF-A0A8T9QAA2-F1
#
_entry.id   AF-A0A8T9QAA2-F1
#
_cell.length_a   1.000
_cell.length_b   1.000
_cell.length_c   1.000
_cell.angle_alpha   90.00
_cell.angle_beta   90.00
_cell.angle_gamma   90.00
#
_symmetry.space_group_name_H-M   'P 1'
#
loop_
_entity.id
_entity.type
_entity.pdbx_description
1 polymer ?
#
loop_
_entity_poly.entity_id
_entity_poly.type
_entity_poly.pdbx_seq_one_letter_code
_entity_poly.pdbx_strand_id
1 'polypeptide(L)'
;MPTTITRIWHGTTAAHHAEPYLRYLEASGLADYKTTPGNLGVQVLRRLDGDICHFWTVSRWDSYESIQGFAGPDYEKARYYPEDAQYLLEFEPTVLHCETFEY
;
A
#
# COMPACT_ATOMS: atom_id res chain seq x y z
N MET A 1 22.51 -9.60 8.85
CA MET A 1 21.30 -10.12 8.20
C MET A 1 20.81 -9.04 7.26
N PRO A 2 20.40 -9.34 6.02
CA PRO A 2 19.70 -8.35 5.21
C PRO A 2 18.44 -7.90 5.96
N THR A 3 18.20 -6.59 6.04
CA THR A 3 17.06 -6.00 6.75
C THR A 3 15.83 -6.03 5.84
N THR A 4 14.81 -6.80 6.20
CA THR A 4 13.51 -6.71 5.52
C THR A 4 12.82 -5.40 5.89
N ILE A 5 12.25 -4.71 4.90
CA ILE A 5 11.57 -3.43 5.09
C ILE A 5 10.07 -3.63 4.83
N THR A 6 9.25 -3.23 5.77
CA THR A 6 7.79 -3.15 5.60
C THR A 6 7.43 -1.74 5.18
N ARG A 7 6.80 -1.60 4.01
CA ARG A 7 6.21 -0.36 3.50
C ARG A 7 4.70 -0.38 3.76
N ILE A 8 4.21 0.66 4.42
CA ILE A 8 2.80 0.79 4.84
C ILE A 8 2.23 2.05 4.21
N TRP A 9 1.23 1.87 3.37
CA TRP A 9 0.35 2.93 2.91
C TRP A 9 -0.98 2.86 3.67
N HIS A 10 -1.58 4.01 3.95
CA HIS A 10 -2.90 4.14 4.53
C HIS A 10 -3.76 5.05 3.66
N GLY A 11 -5.05 4.73 3.59
CA GLY A 11 -6.04 5.59 2.95
C GLY A 11 -7.44 5.29 3.46
N THR A 12 -8.32 6.26 3.25
CA THR A 12 -9.71 6.20 3.72
C THR A 12 -10.69 6.32 2.56
N THR A 13 -11.77 5.56 2.63
CA THR A 13 -12.93 5.69 1.73
C THR A 13 -14.20 5.92 2.54
N ALA A 14 -15.28 6.33 1.87
CA ALA A 14 -16.60 6.15 2.46
C ALA A 14 -16.88 4.64 2.67
N ALA A 15 -17.60 4.28 3.73
CA ALA A 15 -17.87 2.88 4.08
C ALA A 15 -18.59 2.11 2.96
N HIS A 16 -19.51 2.76 2.24
CA HIS A 16 -20.22 2.15 1.11
C HIS A 16 -19.32 1.89 -0.11
N HIS A 17 -18.14 2.51 -0.18
CA HIS A 17 -17.13 2.26 -1.22
C HIS A 17 -16.11 1.18 -0.83
N ALA A 18 -16.16 0.63 0.38
CA ALA A 18 -15.15 -0.30 0.87
C ALA A 18 -14.96 -1.54 -0.03
N GLU A 19 -16.07 -2.13 -0.47
CA GLU A 19 -16.01 -3.35 -1.27
C GLU A 19 -15.55 -3.09 -2.73
N PRO A 20 -16.08 -2.07 -3.45
CA PRO A 20 -15.51 -1.64 -4.72
C PRO A 20 -14.02 -1.29 -4.64
N TYR A 21 -13.60 -0.57 -3.59
CA TYR A 21 -12.21 -0.16 -3.45
C TYR A 21 -11.27 -1.34 -3.20
N LEU A 22 -11.68 -2.33 -2.40
CA LEU A 22 -10.88 -3.55 -2.22
C LEU A 22 -10.65 -4.29 -3.54
N ARG A 23 -11.70 -4.46 -4.36
CA ARG A 23 -11.57 -5.07 -5.69
C ARG A 23 -10.66 -4.28 -6.61
N TYR A 24 -10.71 -2.94 -6.52
CA TYR A 24 -9.81 -2.08 -7.26
C TYR A 24 -8.35 -2.25 -6.83
N LEU A 25 -8.07 -2.27 -5.52
CA LEU A 25 -6.72 -2.52 -4.99
C LEU A 25 -6.18 -3.89 -5.46
N GLU A 26 -7.03 -4.91 -5.49
CA GLU A 26 -6.69 -6.25 -5.98
C GLU A 26 -6.30 -6.26 -7.46
N ALA A 27 -7.03 -5.51 -8.29
CA ALA A 27 -6.80 -5.44 -9.74
C ALA A 27 -5.64 -4.53 -10.14
N SER A 28 -5.34 -3.50 -9.35
CA SER A 28 -4.32 -2.48 -9.62
C SER A 28 -3.04 -2.74 -8.83
N GLY A 29 -2.91 -2.14 -7.64
CA GLY A 29 -1.69 -2.11 -6.86
C GLY A 29 -1.14 -3.49 -6.53
N LEU A 30 -1.98 -4.48 -6.19
CA LEU A 30 -1.53 -5.82 -5.83
C LEU A 30 -0.84 -6.57 -6.97
N ALA A 31 -1.17 -6.29 -8.23
CA ALA A 31 -0.46 -6.86 -9.37
C ALA A 31 0.97 -6.30 -9.48
N ASP A 32 1.13 -4.98 -9.33
CA ASP A 32 2.43 -4.30 -9.39
C ASP A 32 3.35 -4.75 -8.25
N TYR A 33 2.83 -4.85 -7.02
CA TYR A 33 3.59 -5.38 -5.88
C TYR A 33 4.16 -6.77 -6.18
N LYS A 34 3.32 -7.70 -6.64
CA LYS A 34 3.69 -9.11 -6.87
C LYS A 34 4.68 -9.29 -8.03
N THR A 35 4.70 -8.36 -8.98
CA THR A 35 5.55 -8.45 -10.18
C THR A 35 6.86 -7.68 -10.04
N THR A 36 6.99 -6.81 -9.03
CA THR A 36 8.24 -6.08 -8.78
C THR A 36 9.27 -7.00 -8.10
N PRO A 37 10.49 -7.14 -8.66
CA PRO A 37 11.58 -7.87 -8.01
C PRO A 37 11.85 -7.36 -6.58
N GLY A 38 12.14 -8.28 -5.67
CA GLY A 38 12.45 -7.97 -4.26
C GLY A 38 11.23 -7.74 -3.36
N ASN A 39 10.00 -7.82 -3.89
CA ASN A 39 8.80 -7.90 -3.06
C ASN A 39 8.68 -9.29 -2.39
N LEU A 40 8.49 -9.30 -1.08
CA LEU A 40 8.38 -10.50 -0.24
C LEU A 40 6.93 -10.81 0.17
N GLY A 41 5.97 -10.18 -0.52
CA GLY A 41 4.54 -10.31 -0.27
C GLY A 41 3.89 -8.99 0.14
N VAL A 42 2.56 -8.99 0.04
CA VAL A 42 1.69 -7.85 0.33
C VAL A 42 0.40 -8.34 0.97
N GLN A 43 -0.09 -7.56 1.93
CA GLN A 43 -1.37 -7.74 2.62
C GLN A 43 -2.17 -6.45 2.53
N VAL A 44 -3.49 -6.60 2.37
CA VAL A 44 -4.43 -5.49 2.52
C VAL A 44 -5.20 -5.69 3.81
N LEU A 45 -5.14 -4.70 4.69
CA LEU A 45 -5.90 -4.65 5.93
C LEU A 45 -7.08 -3.70 5.73
N ARG A 46 -8.24 -4.02 6.32
CA ARG A 46 -9.44 -3.19 6.26
C ARG A 46 -10.04 -3.04 7.65
N ARG A 47 -10.45 -1.83 8.01
CA ARG A 47 -11.21 -1.53 9.24
C ARG A 47 -12.35 -0.56 8.95
N LEU A 48 -13.57 -0.94 9.31
CA LEU A 48 -14.73 -0.02 9.27
C LEU A 48 -14.78 0.80 10.55
N ASP A 49 -15.05 2.10 10.42
CA ASP A 49 -15.22 3.06 11.51
C ASP A 49 -16.36 4.03 11.17
N GLY A 50 -17.59 3.66 11.57
CA GLY A 50 -18.80 4.38 11.18
C GLY A 50 -18.96 4.45 9.65
N ASP A 51 -19.06 5.67 9.13
CA ASP A 51 -19.22 5.94 7.70
C ASP A 51 -17.89 5.96 6.93
N ILE A 52 -16.76 5.69 7.60
CA ILE A 52 -15.42 5.64 7.03
C ILE A 52 -14.92 4.20 6.99
N CYS A 53 -14.22 3.84 5.92
CA CYS A 53 -13.44 2.61 5.85
C CYS A 53 -11.95 2.93 5.68
N HIS A 54 -11.14 2.38 6.57
CA HIS A 54 -9.68 2.48 6.50
C HIS A 54 -9.12 1.27 5.76
N PHE A 55 -8.13 1.52 4.91
CA PHE A 55 -7.33 0.52 4.25
C PHE A 55 -5.86 0.74 4.56
N TRP A 56 -5.14 -0.37 4.76
CA TRP A 56 -3.68 -0.37 4.74
C TRP A 56 -3.18 -1.35 3.71
N THR A 57 -2.25 -0.91 2.88
CA THR A 57 -1.47 -1.82 2.03
C THR A 57 -0.11 -1.99 2.67
N VAL A 58 0.15 -3.19 3.18
CA VAL A 58 1.35 -3.56 3.93
C VAL A 58 2.17 -4.50 3.07
N SER A 59 3.31 -4.04 2.59
CA SER A 59 4.19 -4.80 1.68
C SER A 59 5.57 -4.97 2.28
N ARG A 60 6.17 -6.16 2.12
CA ARG A 60 7.53 -6.44 2.60
C ARG A 60 8.51 -6.46 1.43
N TRP A 61 9.72 -5.99 1.67
CA TRP A 61 10.75 -5.81 0.66
C TRP A 61 12.12 -6.22 1.18
N ASP A 62 12.97 -6.72 0.30
CA ASP A 62 14.34 -7.13 0.63
C ASP A 62 15.34 -5.95 0.72
N SER A 63 15.00 -4.80 0.15
CA SER A 63 15.84 -3.61 0.11
C SER A 63 15.07 -2.34 -0.27
N TYR A 64 15.65 -1.17 0.02
CA TYR A 64 15.14 0.12 -0.47
C TYR A 64 15.27 0.27 -1.99
N GLU A 65 16.25 -0.36 -2.62
CA GLU A 65 16.41 -0.35 -4.08
C GLU A 65 15.21 -1.04 -4.76
N SER A 66 14.76 -2.18 -4.23
CA SER A 66 13.55 -2.86 -4.69
C SER A 66 12.30 -2.00 -4.52
N ILE A 67 12.21 -1.26 -3.40
CA ILE A 67 11.12 -0.29 -3.17
C ILE A 67 11.18 0.84 -4.21
N GLN A 68 12.36 1.37 -4.51
CA GLN A 68 12.54 2.39 -5.56
C GLN A 68 12.16 1.87 -6.94
N GLY A 69 12.41 0.59 -7.23
CA GLY A 69 11.94 -0.07 -8.45
C GLY A 69 10.41 -0.07 -8.58
N PHE A 70 9.69 -0.16 -7.46
CA PHE A 70 8.23 -0.11 -7.42
C PHE A 70 7.66 1.32 -7.38
N ALA A 71 8.17 2.17 -6.49
CA ALA A 71 7.60 3.47 -6.15
C ALA A 71 8.26 4.65 -6.88
N GLY A 72 9.40 4.41 -7.54
CA GLY A 72 10.23 5.44 -8.14
C GLY A 72 11.22 6.08 -7.15
N PRO A 73 11.95 7.13 -7.58
CA PRO A 73 13.01 7.74 -6.79
C PRO A 73 12.51 8.40 -5.50
N ASP A 74 11.28 8.94 -5.50
CA ASP A 74 10.62 9.54 -4.34
C ASP A 74 9.81 8.48 -3.56
N TYR A 75 10.43 7.35 -3.22
CA TYR A 75 9.74 6.17 -2.69
C TYR A 75 9.00 6.37 -1.35
N GLU A 76 9.33 7.45 -0.63
CA GLU A 76 8.63 7.90 0.58
C GLU A 76 7.23 8.49 0.29
N LYS A 77 6.97 8.89 -0.95
CA LYS A 77 5.65 9.39 -1.36
C LYS A 77 4.68 8.23 -1.58
N ALA A 78 3.41 8.49 -1.29
CA ALA A 78 2.35 7.59 -1.68
C ALA A 78 2.24 7.52 -3.21
N ARG A 79 2.17 6.29 -3.74
CA ARG A 79 1.96 6.03 -5.16
C ARG A 79 0.47 5.81 -5.36
N TYR A 80 -0.15 6.70 -6.12
CA TYR A 80 -1.58 6.66 -6.45
C TYR A 80 -1.81 6.25 -7.90
N TYR A 81 -2.95 5.65 -8.14
CA TYR A 81 -3.43 5.21 -9.44
C TYR A 81 -4.63 6.08 -9.88
N PRO A 82 -4.94 6.17 -11.18
CA PRO A 82 -5.90 7.13 -11.70
C PRO A 82 -7.30 7.08 -11.06
N GLU A 83 -7.77 5.89 -10.72
CA GLU A 83 -9.11 5.67 -10.17
C GLU A 83 -9.19 5.84 -8.64
N ASP A 84 -8.05 6.03 -7.94
CA ASP A 84 -8.06 6.29 -6.49
C ASP A 84 -8.91 7.52 -6.13
N ALA A 85 -8.92 8.55 -6.99
CA ALA A 85 -9.73 9.76 -6.79
C ALA A 85 -11.25 9.52 -6.80
N GLN A 86 -11.70 8.35 -7.27
CA GLN A 86 -13.11 7.97 -7.24
C GLN A 86 -13.55 7.43 -5.87
N TYR A 87 -12.60 6.95 -5.06
CA TYR A 87 -12.88 6.22 -3.82
C TYR A 87 -12.30 6.89 -2.58
N LEU A 88 -11.09 7.41 -2.69
CA LEU A 88 -10.36 7.99 -1.57
C LEU A 88 -10.97 9.33 -1.15
N LEU A 89 -11.11 9.50 0.16
CA LEU A 89 -11.56 10.75 0.76
C LEU A 89 -10.43 11.78 0.84
N GLU A 90 -9.19 11.31 0.92
CA GLU A 90 -7.99 12.14 0.98
C GLU A 90 -6.79 11.42 0.37
N PHE A 91 -5.78 12.21 -0.03
CA PHE A 91 -4.51 11.73 -0.55
C PHE A 91 -3.41 12.06 0.46
N GLU A 92 -3.08 11.09 1.30
CA GLU A 92 -1.92 11.16 2.18
C GLU A 92 -0.61 11.31 1.38
N PRO A 93 0.27 12.25 1.74
CA PRO A 93 1.43 12.55 0.90
C PRO A 93 2.52 11.47 0.95
N THR A 94 2.55 10.67 2.03
CA THR A 94 3.69 9.82 2.38
C THR A 94 3.27 8.44 2.84
N VAL A 95 4.19 7.49 2.75
CA VAL A 95 4.09 6.15 3.33
C VAL A 95 5.08 5.97 4.47
N LEU A 96 4.84 4.96 5.31
CA LEU A 96 5.80 4.55 6.33
C LEU A 96 6.69 3.42 5.82
N HIS A 97 7.96 3.46 6.22
CA HIS A 97 8.91 2.37 6.03
C HIS A 97 9.46 1.95 7.39
N CYS A 98 9.41 0.66 7.68
CA CYS A 98 9.86 0.11 8.95
C CYS A 98 10.80 -1.07 8.71
N GLU A 99 11.89 -1.14 9.46
CA GLU A 99 12.65 -2.39 9.57
C GLU A 99 11.77 -3.48 10.18
N THR A 100 11.85 -4.69 9.65
CA THR A 100 11.02 -5.82 10.03
C THR A 100 11.86 -6.86 10.76
N PHE A 101 11.43 -7.21 11.97
CA PHE A 101 12.01 -8.29 12.77
C PHE A 101 10.93 -9.35 13.01
N GLU A 102 11.25 -10.61 12.71
CA GLU A 102 10.38 -11.77 12.91
C GLU A 102 10.95 -12.62 14.05
N TYR A 103 10.10 -13.08 14.97
CA TYR A 103 10.45 -13.85 16.17
C TYR A 103 9.67 -15.16 16.23
#